data_AF-R9IPM9-F1
#
_entry.id   AF-R9IPM9-F1
#
_cell.length_a   1.000
_cell.length_b   1.000
_cell.length_c   1.000
_cell.angle_alpha   90.00
_cell.angle_beta   90.00
_cell.angle_gamma   90.00
#
_symmetry.space_group_name_H-M   'P 1'
#
loop_
_entity.id
_entity.type
_entity.pdbx_description
1 polymer ?
#
loop_
_entity_poly.entity_id
_entity_poly.type
_entity_poly.pdbx_seq_one_letter_code
_entity_poly.pdbx_strand_id
1 'polypeptide(L)'
;MNETLTVPIGEQEHLKEFFRALNENGQKQEAADFSSLVAQLNQMEKQYAAVLSELKTVQGQLDRIQDKGIRAALKKGVAAIQNKVEQAKEQLGHFRTSFRALRYCG
;
A
#
# COMPACT_ATOMS: atom_id res chain seq x y z
N MET A 1 17.93 16.54 -13.92
CA MET A 1 17.56 16.01 -12.58
C MET A 1 17.64 14.51 -12.69
N ASN A 2 18.42 13.86 -11.84
CA ASN A 2 18.53 12.40 -11.80
C ASN A 2 17.38 11.88 -10.94
N GLU A 3 16.23 11.57 -11.57
CA GLU A 3 15.08 10.97 -10.90
C GLU A 3 15.47 9.58 -10.39
N THR A 4 15.90 9.53 -9.13
CA THR A 4 16.32 8.30 -8.47
C THR A 4 15.18 7.81 -7.61
N LEU A 5 14.74 6.60 -7.86
CA LEU A 5 13.72 5.91 -7.08
C LEU A 5 14.18 5.72 -5.63
N THR A 6 13.72 6.59 -4.73
CA THR A 6 14.05 6.57 -3.29
C THR A 6 13.02 5.82 -2.45
N VAL A 7 12.13 5.08 -3.12
CA VAL A 7 10.97 4.42 -2.49
C VAL A 7 11.14 2.90 -2.48
N PRO A 8 10.65 2.16 -1.47
CA PRO A 8 10.90 0.72 -1.31
C PRO A 8 10.53 -0.14 -2.53
N ILE A 9 9.45 0.24 -3.22
CA ILE A 9 9.07 -0.39 -4.48
C ILE A 9 10.06 -0.02 -5.60
N GLY A 10 10.51 1.22 -5.68
CA GLY A 10 11.44 1.70 -6.70
C GLY A 10 12.90 1.28 -6.47
N GLU A 11 13.25 0.74 -5.31
CA GLU A 11 14.59 0.18 -5.08
C GLU A 11 14.84 -1.15 -5.80
N GLN A 12 13.79 -1.74 -6.39
CA GLN A 12 13.88 -2.99 -7.12
C GLN A 12 14.63 -2.83 -8.45
N GLU A 13 15.56 -3.75 -8.74
CA GLU A 13 16.42 -3.69 -9.93
C GLU A 13 15.66 -3.48 -11.24
N HIS A 14 14.59 -4.24 -11.48
CA HIS A 14 13.80 -4.14 -12.72
C HIS A 14 13.12 -2.78 -12.88
N LEU A 15 12.73 -2.13 -11.78
CA LEU A 15 12.19 -0.77 -11.84
C LEU A 15 13.31 0.21 -12.14
N LYS A 16 14.49 0.07 -11.53
CA LYS A 16 15.65 0.89 -11.89
C LYS A 16 16.01 0.77 -13.38
N GLU A 17 15.97 -0.45 -13.92
CA GLU A 17 16.20 -0.69 -15.36
C GLU A 17 15.11 -0.08 -16.24
N PHE A 18 13.84 -0.21 -15.87
CA PHE A 18 12.73 0.43 -16.57
C PHE A 18 12.87 1.96 -16.61
N PHE A 19 13.20 2.57 -15.47
CA PHE A 19 13.46 4.00 -15.39
C PHE A 19 14.70 4.43 -16.19
N ARG A 20 15.73 3.58 -16.25
CA ARG A 20 16.90 3.82 -17.09
C ARG A 20 16.51 3.81 -18.56
N ALA A 21 15.74 2.83 -19.00
CA ALA A 21 15.26 2.71 -20.38
C ALA A 21 14.36 3.89 -20.79
N LEU A 22 13.45 4.35 -19.91
CA LEU A 22 12.63 5.53 -20.16
C LEU A 22 13.49 6.79 -20.33
N ASN A 23 14.50 6.97 -19.48
CA ASN A 23 15.43 8.10 -19.57
C ASN A 23 16.30 8.05 -20.84
N GLU A 24 16.78 6.86 -21.21
CA GLU A 24 17.55 6.61 -22.44
C GLU A 24 16.72 6.91 -23.70
N ASN A 25 15.41 6.62 -23.68
CA ASN A 25 14.47 6.89 -24.78
C ASN A 25 13.91 8.32 -24.80
N GLY A 26 14.37 9.21 -23.90
CA GLY A 26 13.87 10.59 -23.81
C GLY A 26 12.46 10.73 -23.23
N GLN A 27 11.89 9.65 -22.69
CA GLN A 27 10.55 9.56 -22.09
C GLN A 27 10.54 10.03 -20.63
N LYS A 28 10.98 11.28 -20.41
CA LYS A 28 11.15 11.84 -19.07
C LYS A 28 9.81 12.05 -18.36
N GLN A 29 8.75 12.38 -19.11
CA GLN A 29 7.43 12.60 -18.53
C GLN A 29 6.85 11.28 -18.00
N GLU A 30 6.97 10.21 -18.77
CA GLU A 30 6.50 8.88 -18.39
C GLU A 30 7.27 8.32 -17.19
N ALA A 31 8.57 8.61 -17.10
CA ALA A 31 9.37 8.30 -15.92
C ALA A 31 8.85 9.06 -14.68
N ALA A 32 8.61 10.37 -14.79
CA ALA A 32 8.08 11.17 -13.69
C ALA A 32 6.68 10.70 -13.24
N ASP A 33 5.78 10.41 -14.18
CA ASP A 33 4.42 9.95 -13.91
C ASP A 33 4.43 8.58 -13.20
N PHE A 34 5.29 7.67 -13.66
CA PHE A 34 5.44 6.37 -13.04
C PHE A 34 6.09 6.46 -11.65
N SER A 35 7.06 7.36 -11.44
CA SER A 35 7.63 7.64 -10.11
C SER A 35 6.57 8.14 -9.13
N SER A 36 5.71 9.06 -9.59
CA SER A 36 4.59 9.56 -8.82
C SER A 36 3.61 8.45 -8.44
N LEU A 37 3.28 7.56 -9.37
CA LEU A 37 2.42 6.39 -9.10
C LEU A 37 3.02 5.49 -8.01
N VAL A 38 4.32 5.17 -8.13
CA VAL A 38 5.01 4.35 -7.13
C VAL A 38 5.03 5.03 -5.77
N ALA A 39 5.26 6.35 -5.71
CA ALA A 39 5.22 7.10 -4.46
C ALA A 39 3.83 7.07 -3.80
N GLN A 40 2.77 7.25 -4.59
CA GLN A 40 1.38 7.16 -4.13
C GLN A 40 1.06 5.78 -3.55
N LEU A 41 1.46 4.70 -4.21
CA LEU A 41 1.25 3.34 -3.71
C LEU A 41 1.94 3.09 -2.37
N ASN A 42 3.17 3.59 -2.19
CA ASN A 42 3.86 3.48 -0.90
C ASN A 42 3.16 4.29 0.20
N GLN A 43 2.60 5.45 -0.15
CA GLN A 43 1.82 6.25 0.79
C GLN A 43 0.52 5.54 1.19
N MET A 44 -0.18 4.90 0.24
CA MET A 44 -1.37 4.11 0.53
C MET A 44 -1.06 2.92 1.46
N GLU A 45 0.06 2.21 1.26
CA GLU A 45 0.48 1.13 2.16
C GLU A 45 0.66 1.62 3.62
N LYS A 46 1.32 2.77 3.79
CA LYS A 46 1.49 3.41 5.11
C LYS A 46 0.16 3.82 5.73
N GLN A 47 -0.73 4.40 4.92
CA GLN A 47 -2.06 4.83 5.37
C GLN A 47 -2.91 3.63 5.80
N TYR A 48 -2.92 2.52 5.06
CA TYR A 48 -3.63 1.31 5.47
C TYR A 48 -3.07 0.73 6.77
N ALA A 49 -1.75 0.72 6.95
CA ALA A 49 -1.15 0.29 8.21
C ALA A 49 -1.57 1.18 9.40
N ALA A 50 -1.62 2.50 9.20
CA ALA A 50 -2.09 3.44 10.22
C ALA A 50 -3.56 3.22 10.58
N VAL A 51 -4.44 3.10 9.58
CA VAL A 51 -5.87 2.83 9.77
C VAL A 51 -6.10 1.52 10.54
N LEU A 52 -5.36 0.44 10.23
CA LEU A 52 -5.46 -0.82 10.97
C LEU A 52 -5.06 -0.66 12.45
N SER A 53 -4.02 0.13 12.73
CA SER A 53 -3.60 0.43 14.10
C SER A 53 -4.67 1.22 14.87
N GLU A 54 -5.30 2.20 14.21
CA GLU A 54 -6.40 2.97 14.78
C GLU A 54 -7.63 2.11 15.03
N LEU A 55 -8.02 1.25 14.08
CA LEU A 55 -9.15 0.33 14.25
C LEU A 55 -8.94 -0.63 15.43
N LYS A 56 -7.72 -1.14 15.62
CA LYS A 56 -7.36 -1.95 16.79
C LYS A 56 -7.50 -1.17 18.09
N THR A 57 -7.12 0.11 18.08
CA THR A 57 -7.28 1.01 19.23
C THR A 57 -8.76 1.23 19.55
N VAL A 58 -9.58 1.52 18.54
CA VAL A 58 -11.04 1.67 18.68
C VAL A 58 -11.65 0.38 19.24
N GLN A 59 -11.24 -0.79 18.74
CA GLN A 59 -11.73 -2.07 19.26
C GLN A 59 -11.45 -2.23 20.77
N GLY A 60 -10.26 -1.84 21.24
CA GLY A 60 -9.92 -1.84 22.67
C GLY A 60 -10.69 -0.79 23.49
N GLN A 61 -11.13 0.31 22.88
CA GLN A 61 -12.04 1.26 23.54
C GLN A 61 -13.45 0.69 23.68
N LEU A 62 -13.93 -0.05 22.67
CA LEU A 62 -15.24 -0.71 22.72
C LEU A 62 -15.34 -1.76 23.84
N ASP A 63 -14.23 -2.34 24.28
CA ASP A 63 -14.19 -3.26 25.42
C ASP A 63 -14.66 -2.62 26.73
N ARG A 64 -14.57 -1.30 26.84
CA ARG A 64 -14.99 -0.54 28.04
C ARG A 64 -16.50 -0.29 28.09
N ILE A 65 -17.24 -0.60 27.01
CA ILE A 65 -18.70 -0.44 26.97
C ILE A 65 -19.34 -1.53 27.84
N GLN A 66 -20.18 -1.10 28.80
CA GLN A 66 -20.91 -2.02 29.69
C GLN A 66 -22.02 -2.77 28.97
N ASP A 67 -22.77 -2.09 28.11
CA ASP A 67 -23.86 -2.71 27.35
C ASP A 67 -23.30 -3.76 26.38
N LYS A 68 -23.64 -5.02 26.66
CA LYS A 68 -23.12 -6.16 25.90
C LYS A 68 -23.65 -6.20 24.47
N GLY A 69 -24.88 -5.75 24.23
CA GLY A 69 -25.52 -5.74 22.90
C GLY A 69 -24.92 -4.68 22.00
N ILE A 70 -24.81 -3.45 22.50
CA ILE A 70 -24.17 -2.32 21.81
C ILE A 70 -22.70 -2.62 21.55
N ARG A 71 -21.98 -3.15 22.55
CA ARG A 71 -20.58 -3.56 22.39
C ARG A 71 -20.41 -4.59 21.28
N ALA A 72 -21.26 -5.62 21.25
CA ALA A 72 -21.19 -6.65 20.22
C ALA A 72 -21.46 -6.09 18.82
N ALA A 73 -22.46 -5.23 18.67
CA ALA A 73 -22.78 -4.58 17.41
C ALA A 73 -21.63 -3.68 16.91
N LEU A 74 -21.07 -2.84 17.78
CA LEU A 74 -19.95 -1.95 17.43
C LEU A 74 -18.68 -2.74 17.09
N LYS A 75 -18.35 -3.79 17.86
CA LYS A 75 -17.21 -4.66 17.57
C LYS A 75 -17.34 -5.34 16.22
N LYS A 76 -18.54 -5.81 15.87
CA LYS A 76 -18.82 -6.40 14.56
C LYS A 76 -18.62 -5.38 13.43
N GLY A 77 -19.07 -4.14 13.63
CA GLY A 77 -18.86 -3.04 12.68
C GLY A 77 -17.38 -2.72 12.46
N VAL A 78 -16.61 -2.55 13.55
CA VAL A 78 -15.16 -2.29 13.48
C VAL A 78 -14.42 -3.45 12.81
N ALA A 79 -14.76 -4.70 13.15
CA ALA A 79 -14.16 -5.89 12.52
C ALA A 79 -14.44 -5.94 11.01
N ALA A 80 -15.65 -5.56 10.58
CA ALA A 80 -15.98 -5.52 9.15
C ALA A 80 -15.15 -4.46 8.40
N ILE A 81 -14.90 -3.29 9.02
CA ILE A 81 -14.03 -2.26 8.45
C ILE A 81 -12.58 -2.75 8.42
N GLN A 82 -12.10 -3.36 9.51
CA GLN A 82 -10.74 -3.91 9.57
C GLN A 82 -10.49 -4.94 8.46
N ASN A 83 -11.40 -5.89 8.26
CA ASN A 83 -11.31 -6.87 7.18
C ASN A 83 -11.21 -6.22 5.79
N LYS A 84 -11.98 -5.14 5.54
CA LYS A 84 -11.91 -4.43 4.26
C LYS A 84 -10.57 -3.71 4.05
N VAL A 85 -10.01 -3.12 5.11
CA VAL A 85 -8.70 -2.45 5.03
C VAL A 85 -7.58 -3.47 4.88
N GLU A 86 -7.68 -4.64 5.54
CA GLU A 86 -6.76 -5.77 5.34
C GLU A 86 -6.80 -6.27 3.90
N GLN A 87 -7.98 -6.48 3.32
CA GLN A 87 -8.13 -6.86 1.91
C GLN A 87 -7.52 -5.82 0.96
N ALA A 88 -7.74 -4.53 1.19
CA ALA A 88 -7.16 -3.46 0.37
C ALA A 88 -5.61 -3.47 0.47
N LYS A 89 -5.06 -3.70 1.66
CA LYS A 89 -3.63 -3.84 1.88
C LYS A 89 -3.07 -5.09 1.20
N GLU A 90 -3.78 -6.21 1.24
CA GLU A 90 -3.39 -7.45 0.54
C GLU A 90 -3.39 -7.26 -0.98
N GLN A 91 -4.41 -6.60 -1.56
CA GLN A 91 -4.45 -6.28 -2.99
C GLN A 91 -3.26 -5.40 -3.40
N LEU A 92 -2.90 -4.40 -2.60
CA LEU A 92 -1.71 -3.59 -2.81
C LEU A 92 -0.43 -4.42 -2.69
N GLY A 93 -0.40 -5.37 -1.75
CA GLY A 93 0.65 -6.37 -1.61
C GLY A 93 0.81 -7.23 -2.86
N HIS A 94 -0.29 -7.78 -3.40
CA HIS A 94 -0.31 -8.55 -4.64
C HIS A 94 0.19 -7.75 -5.83
N PHE A 95 -0.23 -6.48 -5.95
CA PHE A 95 0.30 -5.58 -6.96
C PHE A 95 1.82 -5.49 -6.86
N ARG A 96 2.37 -5.29 -5.65
CA ARG A 96 3.82 -5.27 -5.41
C ARG A 96 4.52 -6.57 -5.80
N THR A 97 3.91 -7.72 -5.53
CA THR A 97 4.47 -9.03 -5.93
C THR A 97 4.44 -9.23 -7.44
N SER A 98 3.42 -8.74 -8.14
CA SER A 98 3.34 -8.79 -9.61
C SER A 98 4.50 -8.04 -10.26
N PHE A 99 4.89 -6.87 -9.74
CA PHE A 99 6.10 -6.18 -10.20
C PHE A 99 7.37 -7.02 -9.94
N ARG A 100 7.47 -7.68 -8.78
CA ARG A 100 8.59 -8.58 -8.46
C ARG A 100 8.71 -9.80 -9.40
N ALA A 101 7.58 -10.33 -9.87
CA ALA A 101 7.53 -11.58 -10.62
C ALA A 101 7.97 -11.44 -12.09
N LEU A 102 8.09 -10.23 -12.62
CA LEU A 102 8.55 -9.98 -14.01
C LEU A 102 9.98 -10.46 -14.31
N ARG A 103 10.74 -10.93 -13.30
CA ARG A 103 12.07 -11.57 -13.48
C ARG A 103 12.00 -13.03 -13.95
N TYR A 104 10.82 -13.68 -13.97
CA TYR A 104 10.70 -15.13 -14.25
C TYR A 104 9.97 -15.49 -15.55
N CYS A 105 9.58 -14.50 -16.37
CA CYS A 105 8.94 -14.73 -17.68
C CYS A 105 9.75 -14.19 -18.88
N GLY A 106 11.02 -13.84 -18.70
CA GLY A 106 11.92 -13.40 -19.78
C GLY A 106 13.04 -14.40 -20.01
#